data_AF-A0A2Y9IJ18-F1
#
_entry.id   AF-A0A2Y9IJ18-F1
#
_cell.length_a   1.000
_cell.length_b   1.000
_cell.length_c   1.000
_cell.angle_alpha   90.00
_cell.angle_beta   90.00
_cell.angle_gamma   90.00
#
_symmetry.space_group_name_H-M   'P 1'
#
loop_
_entity.id
_entity.type
_entity.pdbx_description
1 polymer ?
#
loop_
_entity_poly.entity_id
_entity_poly.type
_entity_poly.pdbx_seq_one_letter_code
_entity_poly.pdbx_strand_id
1 'polypeptide(L)'
;MPGTKRFQHVIETPEPGKWELSGYEAALPITEKSNPLSQDLDKADAEQIVRLLGQCDAEIFQEEGRVMPTDQRPYSESILTTMIQVAGKVQEVLKEPERGLVVLSGGGNSGRMAFLMSVSFNQLMKGLGQKPLYTYLIAGGDSLWWHLGRGQKTVPCTGLKN
;
A
#
# COMPACT_ATOMS: atom_id res chain seq x y z
N MET A 1 -11.94 -27.27 7.15
CA MET A 1 -10.66 -27.47 7.87
C MET A 1 -10.01 -26.11 7.98
N PRO A 2 -9.66 -25.61 9.18
CA PRO A 2 -8.97 -24.32 9.31
C PRO A 2 -7.65 -24.42 8.54
N GLY A 3 -7.44 -23.54 7.57
CA GLY A 3 -6.18 -23.50 6.83
C GLY A 3 -5.04 -23.31 7.83
N THR A 4 -4.10 -24.26 7.90
CA THR A 4 -2.90 -24.07 8.73
C THR A 4 -2.13 -22.88 8.17
N LYS A 5 -2.12 -21.78 8.94
CA LYS A 5 -1.35 -20.57 8.65
C LYS A 5 0.11 -20.98 8.42
N ARG A 6 0.70 -20.50 7.33
CA ARG A 6 2.07 -20.77 6.91
C ARG A 6 3.06 -19.99 7.75
N PHE A 7 2.72 -18.76 8.11
CA PHE A 7 3.52 -17.89 8.95
C PHE A 7 2.86 -17.70 10.32
N GLN A 8 3.65 -17.28 11.31
CA GLN A 8 3.12 -16.89 12.60
C GLN A 8 2.52 -15.48 12.50
N HIS A 9 1.25 -15.33 12.85
CA HIS A 9 0.56 -14.05 12.90
C HIS A 9 0.24 -13.69 14.35
N VAL A 10 0.40 -12.42 14.71
CA VAL A 10 0.01 -11.88 16.02
C VAL A 10 -1.47 -11.51 16.05
N ILE A 11 -2.07 -11.26 14.88
CA ILE A 11 -3.49 -10.94 14.73
C ILE A 11 -4.25 -12.09 14.07
N GLU A 12 -5.52 -12.20 14.40
CA GLU A 12 -6.46 -13.02 13.65
C GLU A 12 -6.96 -12.25 12.43
N THR A 13 -7.04 -12.92 11.30
CA THR A 13 -7.54 -12.37 10.05
C THR A 13 -8.91 -13.00 9.77
N PRO A 14 -9.85 -12.28 9.13
CA PRO A 14 -11.12 -12.87 8.76
C PRO A 14 -10.92 -14.03 7.78
N GLU A 15 -11.94 -14.87 7.63
CA GLU A 15 -11.96 -15.93 6.63
C GLU A 15 -11.82 -15.37 5.21
N PRO A 16 -11.32 -16.16 4.23
CA PRO A 16 -11.19 -15.72 2.85
C PRO A 16 -12.47 -15.10 2.29
N GLY A 17 -12.32 -13.96 1.62
CA GLY A 17 -13.43 -13.15 1.16
C GLY A 17 -14.05 -13.71 -0.12
N LYS A 18 -15.37 -13.57 -0.26
CA LYS A 18 -16.08 -13.93 -1.50
C LYS A 18 -15.61 -13.12 -2.72
N TRP A 19 -15.01 -11.97 -2.48
CA TRP A 19 -14.48 -11.07 -3.51
C TRP A 19 -13.30 -11.66 -4.30
N GLU A 20 -12.68 -12.72 -3.79
CA GLU A 20 -11.58 -13.47 -4.45
C GLU A 20 -12.08 -14.38 -5.58
N LEU A 21 -13.38 -14.65 -5.63
CA LEU A 21 -13.97 -15.50 -6.67
C LEU A 21 -14.07 -14.71 -7.97
N SER A 22 -13.61 -15.30 -9.08
CA SER A 22 -13.61 -14.65 -10.41
C SER A 22 -14.99 -14.17 -10.88
N GLY A 23 -16.08 -14.73 -10.36
CA GLY A 23 -17.45 -14.32 -10.67
C GLY A 23 -17.96 -13.13 -9.85
N TYR A 24 -17.31 -12.76 -8.75
CA TYR A 24 -17.76 -11.66 -7.90
C TYR A 24 -17.40 -10.32 -8.54
N GLU A 25 -18.41 -9.55 -8.95
CA GLU A 25 -18.26 -8.24 -9.60
C GLU A 25 -17.17 -8.26 -10.70
N ALA A 26 -17.19 -9.29 -11.56
CA ALA A 26 -16.11 -9.62 -12.49
C ALA A 26 -15.71 -8.47 -13.44
N ALA A 27 -16.60 -7.52 -13.70
CA ALA A 27 -16.35 -6.36 -14.54
C ALA A 27 -15.51 -5.26 -13.86
N LEU A 28 -15.32 -5.33 -12.54
CA LEU A 28 -14.62 -4.32 -11.75
C LEU A 28 -13.23 -4.83 -11.31
N PRO A 29 -12.19 -3.98 -11.34
CA PRO A 29 -10.91 -4.29 -10.70
C PRO A 29 -11.09 -4.39 -9.18
N ILE A 30 -10.23 -5.14 -8.49
CA ILE A 30 -10.33 -5.40 -7.04
C ILE A 30 -10.51 -4.11 -6.23
N THR A 31 -9.78 -3.05 -6.56
CA THR A 31 -9.84 -1.76 -5.85
C THR A 31 -11.18 -1.03 -5.97
N GLU A 32 -12.02 -1.42 -6.92
CA GLU A 32 -13.35 -0.83 -7.16
C GLU A 32 -14.48 -1.81 -6.82
N LYS A 33 -14.16 -3.03 -6.35
CA LYS A 33 -15.18 -3.99 -5.89
C LYS A 33 -15.72 -3.61 -4.51
N SER A 34 -16.99 -3.89 -4.27
CA SER A 34 -17.58 -3.75 -2.93
C SER A 34 -17.09 -4.86 -2.02
N ASN A 35 -16.62 -4.51 -0.82
CA ASN A 35 -16.25 -5.50 0.19
C ASN A 35 -17.53 -6.21 0.73
N PRO A 36 -17.63 -7.55 0.65
CA PRO A 36 -18.76 -8.31 1.18
C PRO A 36 -18.99 -8.13 2.69
N LEU A 37 -17.97 -7.79 3.46
CA LEU A 37 -18.08 -7.60 4.91
C LEU A 37 -18.84 -6.32 5.28
N SER A 38 -18.83 -5.30 4.43
CA SER A 38 -19.32 -3.95 4.74
C SER A 38 -20.58 -3.53 3.96
N GLN A 39 -21.37 -4.50 3.47
CA GLN A 39 -22.58 -4.22 2.68
C GLN A 39 -23.63 -3.35 3.40
N ASP A 40 -23.74 -3.47 4.72
CA ASP A 40 -24.68 -2.70 5.56
C ASP A 40 -23.97 -1.63 6.41
N LEU A 41 -22.79 -1.17 5.99
CA LEU A 41 -22.02 -0.15 6.73
C LEU A 41 -22.81 1.16 6.92
N ASP A 42 -23.71 1.49 5.99
CA ASP A 42 -24.57 2.68 6.03
C ASP A 42 -25.62 2.66 7.16
N LYS A 43 -25.94 1.48 7.68
CA LYS A 43 -26.90 1.27 8.77
C LYS A 43 -26.24 0.94 10.11
N ALA A 44 -24.92 0.78 10.11
CA ALA A 44 -24.15 0.37 11.28
C ALA A 44 -24.04 1.49 12.31
N ASP A 45 -24.08 1.13 13.60
CA ASP A 45 -23.71 2.05 14.67
C ASP A 45 -22.19 2.26 14.75
N ALA A 46 -21.74 3.18 15.61
CA ALA A 46 -20.33 3.54 15.69
C ALA A 46 -19.41 2.35 16.08
N GLU A 47 -19.86 1.47 16.97
CA GLU A 47 -19.07 0.30 17.39
C GLU A 47 -18.97 -0.72 16.24
N GLN A 48 -20.09 -0.95 15.56
CA GLN A 48 -20.16 -1.79 14.38
C GLN A 48 -19.28 -1.26 13.25
N ILE A 49 -19.28 0.05 13.00
CA ILE A 49 -18.41 0.68 11.99
C ILE A 49 -16.94 0.39 12.29
N VAL A 50 -16.49 0.62 13.53
CA VAL A 50 -15.09 0.36 13.93
C VAL A 50 -14.75 -1.11 13.74
N ARG A 51 -15.64 -2.03 14.13
CA ARG A 51 -15.43 -3.47 13.97
C ARG A 51 -15.34 -3.87 12.49
N LEU A 52 -16.25 -3.39 11.65
CA LEU A 52 -16.28 -3.70 10.22
C LEU A 52 -15.03 -3.20 9.51
N LEU A 53 -14.65 -1.94 9.75
CA LEU A 53 -13.45 -1.35 9.14
C LEU A 53 -12.17 -2.02 9.66
N GLY A 54 -12.11 -2.38 10.94
CA GLY A 54 -11.00 -3.15 11.50
C GLY A 54 -10.86 -4.54 10.89
N GLN A 55 -11.98 -5.19 10.54
CA GLN A 55 -11.95 -6.46 9.80
C GLN A 55 -11.46 -6.27 8.36
N CYS A 56 -11.85 -5.19 7.68
CA CYS A 56 -11.33 -4.85 6.35
C CYS A 56 -9.81 -4.60 6.40
N ASP A 57 -9.32 -3.86 7.40
CA ASP A 57 -7.88 -3.64 7.58
C ASP A 57 -7.13 -4.95 7.85
N ALA A 58 -7.75 -5.89 8.57
CA ALA A 58 -7.18 -7.21 8.83
C ALA A 58 -7.07 -8.08 7.56
N GLU A 59 -7.86 -7.84 6.52
CA GLU A 59 -7.75 -8.57 5.23
C GLU A 59 -6.41 -8.33 4.53
N ILE A 60 -5.74 -7.19 4.79
CA ILE A 60 -4.38 -6.92 4.29
C ILE A 60 -3.42 -8.02 4.72
N PHE A 61 -3.61 -8.57 5.92
CA PHE A 61 -2.70 -9.55 6.51
C PHE A 61 -3.10 -11.00 6.24
N GLN A 62 -4.13 -11.25 5.43
CA GLN A 62 -4.51 -12.61 5.04
C GLN A 62 -3.40 -13.28 4.21
N GLU A 63 -3.16 -14.54 4.50
CA GLU A 63 -2.34 -15.40 3.65
C GLU A 63 -3.12 -15.88 2.43
N GLU A 64 -2.39 -16.32 1.41
CA GLU A 64 -2.98 -16.91 0.22
C GLU A 64 -3.74 -18.20 0.54
N GLY A 65 -5.00 -18.26 0.08
CA GLY A 65 -5.83 -19.44 0.26
C GLY A 65 -5.27 -20.63 -0.54
N ARG A 66 -5.24 -21.82 0.08
CA ARG A 66 -4.73 -23.05 -0.57
C ARG A 66 -5.57 -23.51 -1.77
N VAL A 67 -6.79 -23.01 -1.92
CA VAL A 67 -7.81 -23.58 -2.82
C VAL A 67 -7.89 -22.85 -4.16
N MET A 68 -7.56 -21.56 -4.22
CA MET A 68 -7.61 -20.76 -5.47
C MET A 68 -6.52 -19.66 -5.43
N PRO A 69 -5.32 -19.90 -6.00
CA PRO A 69 -4.21 -18.96 -5.97
C PRO A 69 -4.33 -17.96 -7.14
N THR A 70 -5.42 -17.21 -7.21
CA THR A 70 -5.62 -16.26 -8.33
C THR A 70 -4.99 -14.90 -8.07
N ASP A 71 -4.99 -14.43 -6.81
CA ASP A 71 -4.45 -13.12 -6.45
C ASP A 71 -3.30 -13.22 -5.45
N GLN A 72 -2.18 -12.57 -5.77
CA GLN A 72 -1.01 -12.51 -4.91
C GLN A 72 -1.30 -11.70 -3.65
N ARG A 73 -1.05 -12.29 -2.48
CA ARG A 73 -1.21 -11.65 -1.17
C ARG A 73 0.13 -11.13 -0.64
N PRO A 74 0.14 -10.23 0.37
CA PRO A 74 1.39 -9.71 0.92
C PRO A 74 2.36 -10.78 1.45
N TYR A 75 1.85 -11.93 1.88
CA TYR A 75 2.64 -13.07 2.35
C TYR A 75 2.96 -14.12 1.27
N SER A 76 2.53 -13.91 0.02
CA SER A 76 2.88 -14.81 -1.08
C SER A 76 4.39 -14.76 -1.36
N GLU A 77 5.00 -15.90 -1.66
CA GLU A 77 6.45 -16.00 -1.89
C GLU A 77 6.94 -15.06 -3.00
N SER A 78 6.16 -14.88 -4.06
CA SER A 78 6.49 -13.98 -5.16
C SER A 78 6.58 -12.52 -4.71
N ILE A 79 5.66 -12.07 -3.85
CA ILE A 79 5.64 -10.72 -3.29
C ILE A 79 6.82 -10.53 -2.36
N LEU A 80 7.04 -11.45 -1.41
CA LEU A 80 8.17 -11.38 -0.48
C LEU A 80 9.52 -11.38 -1.22
N THR A 81 9.65 -12.23 -2.24
CA THR A 81 10.84 -12.28 -3.12
C THR A 81 11.06 -10.96 -3.84
N THR A 82 10.00 -10.37 -4.40
CA THR A 82 10.07 -9.07 -5.07
C THR A 82 10.50 -7.97 -4.10
N MET A 83 9.97 -7.96 -2.87
CA MET A 83 10.36 -7.00 -1.84
C MET A 83 11.85 -7.12 -1.49
N ILE A 84 12.38 -8.34 -1.36
CA ILE A 84 13.81 -8.58 -1.14
C ILE A 84 14.66 -8.03 -2.28
N GLN A 85 14.25 -8.27 -3.53
CA GLN A 85 14.97 -7.78 -4.71
C GLN A 85 14.99 -6.24 -4.75
N VAL A 86 13.85 -5.59 -4.50
CA VAL A 86 13.75 -4.13 -4.44
C VAL A 86 14.61 -3.58 -3.30
N ALA A 87 14.59 -4.20 -2.12
CA ALA A 87 15.43 -3.81 -0.99
C ALA A 87 16.93 -3.91 -1.32
N GLY A 88 17.34 -4.95 -2.06
CA GLY A 88 18.70 -5.09 -2.58
C GLY A 88 19.10 -3.92 -3.50
N LYS A 89 18.21 -3.49 -4.39
CA LYS A 89 18.44 -2.32 -5.26
C LYS A 89 18.48 -1.00 -4.51
N VAL A 90 17.63 -0.82 -3.51
CA VAL A 90 17.71 0.34 -2.63
C VAL A 90 19.05 0.34 -1.88
N GLN A 91 19.53 -0.81 -1.41
CA GLN A 91 20.82 -0.90 -0.73
C GLN A 91 21.99 -0.47 -1.63
N GLU A 92 21.98 -0.84 -2.92
CA GLU A 92 22.98 -0.38 -3.90
C GLU A 92 23.01 1.16 -3.97
N VAL A 93 21.83 1.81 -4.03
CA VAL A 93 21.70 3.28 -4.04
C VAL A 93 22.25 3.90 -2.76
N LEU A 94 21.96 3.31 -1.59
CA LEU A 94 22.41 3.82 -0.30
C LEU A 94 23.93 3.73 -0.11
N LYS A 95 24.61 2.82 -0.81
CA LYS A 95 26.08 2.68 -0.78
C LYS A 95 26.80 3.74 -1.64
N GLU A 96 26.10 4.37 -2.58
CA GLU A 96 26.65 5.41 -3.48
C GLU A 96 25.92 6.76 -3.33
N PRO A 97 26.04 7.43 -2.16
CA PRO A 97 25.26 8.63 -1.81
C PRO A 97 25.50 9.86 -2.70
N GLU A 98 26.56 9.86 -3.52
CA GLU A 98 26.87 10.95 -4.45
C GLU A 98 26.27 10.72 -5.85
N ARG A 99 25.78 9.52 -6.15
CA ARG A 99 25.27 9.14 -7.48
C ARG A 99 23.87 8.55 -7.45
N GLY A 100 23.34 8.29 -6.26
CA GLY A 100 22.06 7.63 -6.04
C GLY A 100 20.99 8.56 -5.46
N LEU A 101 19.73 8.28 -5.79
CA LEU A 101 18.55 8.91 -5.18
C LEU A 101 17.38 7.93 -5.23
N VAL A 102 16.64 7.80 -4.13
CA VAL A 102 15.38 7.06 -4.08
C VAL A 102 14.23 8.04 -4.22
N VAL A 103 13.43 7.89 -5.27
CA VAL A 103 12.28 8.75 -5.56
C VAL A 103 10.99 7.99 -5.34
N LEU A 104 10.11 8.50 -4.46
CA LEU A 104 8.77 7.97 -4.24
C LEU A 104 7.74 8.90 -4.90
N SER A 105 6.86 8.38 -5.75
CA SER A 105 5.91 9.22 -6.49
C SER A 105 4.47 8.75 -6.33
N GLY A 106 3.51 9.67 -6.26
CA GLY A 106 2.10 9.34 -6.20
C GLY A 106 1.16 10.55 -6.24
N GLY A 107 -0.14 10.30 -6.40
CA GLY A 107 -1.17 11.34 -6.33
C GLY A 107 -2.09 11.17 -5.12
N GLY A 108 -2.61 12.27 -4.56
CA GLY A 108 -3.51 12.23 -3.40
C GLY A 108 -2.86 11.53 -2.21
N ASN A 109 -3.56 10.57 -1.58
CA ASN A 109 -3.05 9.83 -0.42
C ASN A 109 -1.72 9.11 -0.70
N SER A 110 -1.54 8.50 -1.88
CA SER A 110 -0.28 7.85 -2.24
C SER A 110 0.89 8.84 -2.33
N GLY A 111 0.64 10.07 -2.80
CA GLY A 111 1.66 11.13 -2.81
C GLY A 111 2.00 11.63 -1.40
N ARG A 112 1.00 11.71 -0.51
CA ARG A 112 1.23 12.03 0.91
C ARG A 112 1.99 10.92 1.63
N MET A 113 1.75 9.66 1.28
CA MET A 113 2.56 8.53 1.75
C MET A 113 4.00 8.61 1.23
N ALA A 114 4.21 8.92 -0.05
CA ALA A 114 5.54 9.13 -0.61
C ALA A 114 6.31 10.23 0.15
N PHE A 115 5.65 11.35 0.44
CA PHE A 115 6.19 12.41 1.30
C PHE A 115 6.57 11.87 2.69
N LEU A 116 5.62 11.26 3.42
CA LEU A 116 5.84 10.75 4.77
C LEU A 116 7.01 9.77 4.84
N MET A 117 7.08 8.82 3.89
CA MET A 117 8.17 7.84 3.83
C MET A 117 9.51 8.52 3.53
N SER A 118 9.56 9.48 2.59
CA SER A 118 10.80 10.19 2.28
C SER A 118 11.35 10.98 3.48
N VAL A 119 10.47 11.65 4.23
CA VAL A 119 10.84 12.37 5.46
C VAL A 119 11.33 11.40 6.52
N SER A 120 10.61 10.30 6.74
CA SER A 120 10.93 9.32 7.78
C SER A 120 12.29 8.67 7.56
N PHE A 121 12.59 8.22 6.34
CA PHE A 121 13.88 7.62 6.03
C PHE A 121 15.02 8.65 6.04
N ASN A 122 14.78 9.87 5.55
CA ASN A 122 15.81 10.92 5.66
C ASN A 122 16.10 11.32 7.10
N GLN A 123 15.10 11.32 8.00
CA GLN A 123 15.31 11.53 9.44
C GLN A 123 16.15 10.39 10.04
N LEU A 124 15.87 9.14 9.68
CA LEU A 124 16.68 7.99 10.09
C LEU A 124 18.13 8.15 9.62
N MET A 125 18.36 8.48 8.35
CA MET A 125 19.69 8.71 7.79
C MET A 125 20.43 9.84 8.50
N LYS A 126 19.74 10.97 8.74
CA LYS A 126 20.29 12.09 9.50
C LYS A 126 20.69 11.68 10.91
N GLY A 127 19.91 10.83 11.58
CA GLY A 127 20.23 10.28 12.89
C GLY A 127 21.52 9.43 12.91
N LEU A 128 21.87 8.85 11.76
CA LEU A 128 23.12 8.11 11.56
C LEU A 128 24.27 8.97 11.01
N GLY A 129 24.08 10.29 10.88
CA GLY A 129 25.06 11.20 10.28
C GLY A 129 25.23 11.03 8.76
N GLN A 130 24.27 10.38 8.10
CA GLN A 130 24.30 10.13 6.66
C GLN A 130 23.56 11.24 5.89
N LYS A 131 23.97 11.44 4.63
CA LYS A 131 23.30 12.36 3.69
C LYS A 131 21.88 11.84 3.37
N PRO A 132 20.85 12.71 3.32
CA PRO A 132 19.52 12.29 2.91
C PRO A 132 19.51 11.86 1.44
N LEU A 133 18.92 10.70 1.14
CA LEU A 133 18.86 10.11 -0.20
C LEU A 133 17.43 9.81 -0.69
N TYR A 134 16.41 10.22 0.05
CA TYR A 134 15.02 10.03 -0.34
C TYR A 134 14.40 11.35 -0.77
N THR A 135 13.60 11.33 -1.83
CA THR A 135 12.74 12.45 -2.22
C THR A 135 11.37 11.93 -2.64
N TYR A 136 10.41 12.84 -2.79
CA TYR A 136 9.06 12.52 -3.19
C TYR A 136 8.58 13.40 -4.35
N LEU A 137 7.65 12.88 -5.12
CA LEU A 137 6.90 13.62 -6.12
C LEU A 137 5.41 13.41 -5.85
N ILE A 138 4.68 14.51 -5.69
CA ILE A 138 3.22 14.49 -5.52
C ILE A 138 2.56 15.19 -6.70
N ALA A 139 1.55 14.55 -7.29
CA ALA A 139 0.74 15.18 -8.32
C ALA A 139 0.16 16.50 -7.76
N GLY A 140 0.56 17.62 -8.36
CA GLY A 140 0.19 18.98 -7.93
C GLY A 140 1.12 19.72 -6.98
N GLY A 141 2.26 19.12 -6.67
CA GLY A 141 3.22 19.70 -5.74
C GLY A 141 2.64 19.89 -4.34
N ASP A 142 3.33 20.71 -3.55
CA ASP A 142 3.12 20.76 -2.10
C ASP A 142 1.78 21.41 -1.70
N SER A 143 1.12 22.09 -2.64
CA SER A 143 -0.20 22.67 -2.42
C SER A 143 -1.30 21.63 -2.11
N LEU A 144 -1.14 20.38 -2.57
CA LEU A 144 -2.11 19.29 -2.38
C LEU A 144 -2.03 18.61 -1.00
N TRP A 145 -1.17 19.08 -0.12
CA TRP A 145 -1.11 18.63 1.26
C TRP A 145 -2.39 18.99 2.01
N TRP A 146 -2.89 20.20 1.78
CA TRP A 146 -4.03 20.78 2.47
C TRP A 146 -5.33 20.73 1.66
N HIS A 147 -5.24 20.49 0.35
CA HIS A 147 -6.39 20.55 -0.57
C HIS A 147 -6.56 19.26 -1.37
N LEU A 148 -7.81 18.89 -1.65
CA LEU A 148 -8.15 17.66 -2.39
C LEU A 148 -8.10 17.90 -3.92
N GLY A 149 -6.92 17.83 -4.53
CA GLY A 149 -6.76 18.03 -5.98
C GLY A 149 -6.98 16.77 -6.83
N ARG A 150 -8.18 16.17 -6.79
CA ARG A 150 -8.48 14.90 -7.51
C ARG A 150 -8.21 14.96 -9.02
N GLY A 151 -8.34 16.14 -9.64
CA GLY A 151 -8.19 16.33 -11.09
C GLY A 151 -6.76 16.36 -11.63
N GLN A 152 -5.73 16.35 -10.78
CA GLN A 152 -4.33 16.43 -11.24
C GLN A 152 -3.66 15.07 -11.47
N LYS A 153 -4.36 13.97 -11.15
CA LYS A 153 -3.91 12.59 -11.42
C LYS A 153 -3.99 12.19 -12.89
N THR A 154 -4.68 12.96 -13.74
CA THR A 154 -4.99 12.62 -15.13
C THR A 154 -4.04 13.24 -16.16
N VAL A 155 -3.02 13.99 -15.71
CA VAL A 155 -2.11 14.68 -16.62
C VAL A 155 -0.79 13.90 -16.70
N PRO A 156 -0.51 13.18 -17.80
CA PRO A 156 0.71 12.38 -17.94
C PRO A 156 1.98 13.25 -18.06
N CYS A 157 1.84 14.56 -18.33
CA CYS A 157 2.95 15.48 -18.56
C CYS A 157 2.84 16.79 -17.73
N THR A 158 2.43 16.73 -16.47
CA THR A 158 2.67 17.86 -15.54
C THR A 158 4.14 17.88 -15.16
N GLY A 159 4.89 18.72 -15.87
CA GLY A 159 6.35 18.72 -15.87
C GLY A 159 7.02 19.07 -14.54
N LEU A 160 8.28 18.62 -14.49
CA LEU A 160 9.43 19.41 -14.04
C LEU A 160 9.31 20.82 -14.64
N LYS A 161 8.57 21.71 -13.98
CA LYS A 161 8.72 23.14 -14.20
C LYS A 161 9.86 23.57 -13.28
N ASN A 162 11.02 23.82 -13.91
CA ASN A 162 12.23 24.38 -13.29
C ASN A 162 11.91 25.65 -12.49
#